data_AF-A0A846ZFT9-F1
#
_entry.id   AF-A0A846ZFT9-F1
#
_cell.length_a   1.000
_cell.length_b   1.000
_cell.length_c   1.000
_cell.angle_alpha   90.00
_cell.angle_beta   90.00
_cell.angle_gamma   90.00
#
_symmetry.space_group_name_H-M   'P 1'
#
loop_
_entity.id
_entity.type
_entity.pdbx_description
1 polymer ?
#
loop_
_entity_poly.entity_id
_entity_poly.type
_entity_poly.pdbx_seq_one_letter_code
_entity_poly.pdbx_strand_id
1 'polypeptide(L)' 'MPMFESRSYLQKEIIDKDHLDMHLMTFHKYIKREKNFPKPFFVSGNRKKWDGTALQYFIDKKTGR' A
#
# COMPACT_ATOMS: atom_id res chain seq x y z
N MET A 1 18.67 3.32 11.01
CA MET A 1 17.65 3.61 9.98
C MET A 1 17.35 2.30 9.28
N PRO A 2 16.19 1.65 9.48
CA PRO A 2 15.90 0.47 8.67
C PRO A 2 15.82 0.94 7.21
N MET A 3 16.70 0.41 6.38
CA MET A 3 16.61 0.55 4.92
C MET A 3 15.26 -0.04 4.52
N PHE A 4 14.28 0.82 4.29
CA PHE A 4 13.09 0.44 3.53
C PHE A 4 13.59 0.18 2.11
N GLU A 5 14.04 -1.06 1.86
CA GLU A 5 14.24 -1.56 0.51
C GLU A 5 13.03 -1.14 -0.32
N SER A 6 13.26 -0.60 -1.52
CA SER A 6 12.23 -0.14 -2.46
C SER A 6 11.36 -1.29 -2.94
N ARG A 7 10.58 -1.89 -2.03
CA ARG A 7 9.73 -3.04 -2.27
C ARG A 7 8.47 -2.53 -2.93
N SER A 8 8.32 -2.92 -4.18
CA SER A 8 7.11 -2.67 -4.96
C SER A 8 6.12 -3.77 -4.68
N TYR A 9 4.95 -3.46 -4.13
CA TYR A 9 3.94 -4.48 -3.85
C TYR A 9 2.82 -4.45 -4.87
N LEU A 10 2.44 -5.62 -5.36
CA LEU A 10 1.19 -5.82 -6.09
C LEU A 10 0.00 -5.68 -5.14
N GLN A 11 -1.18 -5.37 -5.68
CA GLN A 11 -2.41 -5.30 -4.87
C GLN A 11 -2.60 -6.53 -3.97
N LYS A 12 -2.31 -7.71 -4.51
CA LYS A 12 -2.45 -8.98 -3.79
C LYS A 12 -1.47 -9.10 -2.62
N GLU A 13 -0.25 -8.61 -2.78
CA GLU A 13 0.80 -8.65 -1.76
C GLU A 13 0.53 -7.64 -0.64
N ILE A 14 -0.10 -6.50 -0.95
CA ILE A 14 -0.52 -5.51 0.07
C ILE A 14 -1.63 -6.07 0.97
N ILE A 15 -2.50 -6.90 0.39
CA ILE A 15 -3.64 -7.51 1.07
C ILE A 15 -3.19 -8.76 1.86
N ASP A 16 -1.99 -9.26 1.57
CA ASP A 16 -1.42 -10.42 2.22
C ASP A 16 -0.95 -10.11 3.65
N LYS A 17 -1.11 -11.08 4.55
CA LYS A 17 -0.78 -10.96 5.97
C LYS A 17 0.72 -10.76 6.20
N ASP A 18 1.55 -11.25 5.29
CA ASP A 18 3.01 -11.20 5.44
C ASP A 18 3.63 -9.82 5.17
N HIS A 19 2.86 -8.83 4.69
CA HIS A 19 3.43 -7.53 4.30
C HIS A 19 2.78 -6.35 5.00
N LEU A 20 1.52 -6.04 4.67
CA LEU A 20 0.82 -4.86 5.19
C LEU A 20 -0.41 -5.24 6.02
N ASP A 21 -0.77 -6.54 6.06
CA ASP A 21 -1.93 -7.13 6.75
C ASP A 21 -3.21 -6.28 6.55
N MET A 22 -3.34 -5.67 5.37
CA MET A 22 -4.44 -4.75 5.10
C MET A 22 -5.59 -5.50 4.45
N HIS A 23 -6.69 -5.65 5.19
CA HIS A 23 -7.89 -6.28 4.64
C HIS A 23 -8.36 -5.62 3.33
N LEU A 24 -8.74 -6.43 2.33
CA LEU A 24 -9.10 -5.97 0.97
C LEU A 24 -10.15 -4.86 0.97
N MET A 25 -11.18 -4.98 1.81
CA MET A 25 -12.22 -3.94 1.95
C MET A 25 -11.65 -2.62 2.47
N THR A 26 -10.69 -2.68 3.38
CA THR A 26 -10.02 -1.51 3.96
C THR A 26 -9.15 -0.82 2.90
N PHE A 27 -8.39 -1.60 2.13
CA PHE A 27 -7.61 -1.10 0.99
C PHE A 27 -8.50 -0.40 -0.05
N HIS A 28 -9.60 -1.03 -0.46
CA HIS A 28 -10.56 -0.44 -1.39
C HIS A 28 -11.26 0.80 -0.82
N LYS A 29 -11.50 0.86 0.49
CA LYS A 29 -12.04 2.05 1.14
C LYS A 29 -11.04 3.20 1.08
N TYR A 30 -9.76 2.95 1.35
CA TYR A 30 -8.72 3.98 1.26
C TYR A 30 -8.51 4.45 -0.17
N ILE A 31 -8.38 3.55 -1.15
CA ILE A 31 -8.19 3.96 -2.55
C ILE A 31 -9.35 4.81 -3.09
N LYS A 32 -10.57 4.61 -2.55
CA LYS A 32 -11.78 5.31 -3.00
C LYS A 32 -12.07 6.59 -2.21
N ARG A 33 -11.74 6.63 -0.91
CA ARG A 33 -12.11 7.76 0.00
C ARG A 33 -10.93 8.61 0.45
N GLU A 34 -9.72 8.09 0.53
CA GLU A 34 -8.55 8.83 1.01
C GLU A 34 -7.80 9.48 -0.15
N LYS A 35 -7.83 10.81 -0.22
CA LYS A 35 -7.06 11.59 -1.22
C LYS A 35 -5.55 11.42 -1.08
N ASN A 36 -5.07 11.12 0.13
CA ASN A 36 -3.65 10.96 0.44
C ASN A 36 -3.16 9.52 0.31
N PHE A 37 -4.02 8.59 -0.12
CA PHE A 37 -3.59 7.22 -0.33
C PHE A 37 -2.60 7.16 -1.50
N PRO A 38 -1.45 6.47 -1.34
CA PRO A 38 -0.46 6.38 -2.41
C PRO A 38 -1.07 5.75 -3.65
N LYS A 39 -0.86 6.42 -4.78
CA LYS A 39 -1.31 5.93 -6.08
C LYS A 39 -0.37 4.82 -6.56
N PRO A 40 -0.89 3.86 -7.35
CA PRO A 40 -0.01 2.88 -7.98
C PRO A 40 0.93 3.61 -8.94
N PHE A 41 2.23 3.35 -8.82
CA PHE A 41 3.24 3.92 -9.72
C PHE A 41 3.31 3.14 -11.05
N PHE A 42 2.83 1.90 -11.05
CA PHE A 42 2.78 1.06 -12.24
C PHE A 42 1.39 0.45 -12.42
N VAL A 43 0.83 0.59 -13.61
CA VAL A 43 -0.45 0.01 -14.01
C VAL A 43 -0.26 -0.68 -15.36
N SER A 44 -0.48 -1.99 -15.41
CA SER A 44 -0.45 -2.79 -16.63
C SER A 44 -1.65 -3.75 -16.62
N GLY A 45 -2.69 -3.39 -17.37
CA GLY A 45 -3.97 -4.09 -17.36
C GLY A 45 -4.55 -4.23 -15.95
N ASN A 46 -4.77 -5.46 -15.49
CA ASN A 46 -5.26 -5.76 -14.13
C ASN A 46 -4.16 -5.77 -13.06
N ARG A 47 -2.88 -5.58 -13.43
CA ARG A 47 -1.78 -5.53 -12.48
C ARG A 47 -1.46 -4.09 -12.11
N LYS A 48 -1.62 -3.78 -10.83
CA LYS A 48 -1.23 -2.50 -10.25
C LYS A 48 -0.14 -2.75 -9.22
N LYS A 49 0.92 -1.95 -9.24
CA LYS A 49 1.98 -1.95 -8.22
C LYS A 49 2.00 -0.62 -7.49
N TRP A 50 2.20 -0.70 -6.19
CA TRP A 50 2.36 0.43 -5.31
C TRP A 50 3.73 0.41 -4.66
N ASP A 51 4.20 1.60 -4.32
CA ASP A 51 5.42 1.75 -3.56
C ASP A 51 5.15 1.36 -2.10
N GLY A 52 5.87 0.33 -1.64
CA GLY A 52 5.72 -0.18 -0.28
C GLY A 52 6.10 0.82 0.79
N THR A 53 7.07 1.70 0.51
CA THR A 53 7.49 2.75 1.44
C THR A 53 6.38 3.79 1.60
N ALA A 54 5.77 4.21 0.49
CA ALA A 54 4.67 5.16 0.52
C ALA A 54 3.42 4.60 1.21
N LEU A 55 3.12 3.31 1.01
CA LEU A 55 2.05 2.60 1.70
C LEU A 55 2.32 2.50 3.20
N GLN A 56 3.52 2.07 3.58
CA GLN A 56 3.91 1.95 4.97
C GLN A 56 3.83 3.31 5.65
N TYR A 57 4.39 4.36 5.06
CA TYR A 57 4.35 5.72 5.59
C TYR A 57 2.91 6.23 5.75
N PHE A 58 2.02 5.93 4.80
CA PHE A 58 0.61 6.28 4.91
C PHE A 58 -0.05 5.57 6.10
N ILE A 59 0.21 4.27 6.28
CA ILE A 59 -0.35 3.47 7.36
C ILE A 59 0.20 3.89 8.71
N ASP A 60 1.50 4.13 8.79
CA ASP A 60 2.21 4.59 9.97
C ASP A 60 1.63 5.93 10.46
N LYS A 61 1.50 6.89 9.55
CA LYS A 61 0.84 8.18 9.79
C LYS A 61 -0.63 8.06 10.21
N LYS A 62 -1.35 7.06 9.70
CA LYS A 62 -2.76 6.77 10.04
C LYS A 62 -2.92 6.11 11.40
N THR A 63 -1.98 5.24 11.75
CA THR A 63 -2.02 4.38 12.94
C THR A 63 -1.32 5.06 14.12
N GLY A 64 -0.58 6.15 13.88
CA GLY A 64 0.12 6.92 14.90
C GLY A 64 1.34 6.19 15.47
N ARG A 65 1.93 5.30 14.66
CA ARG A 65 3.23 4.69 14.96
C ARG A 65 4.37 5.66 14.69
#